data_AF-A0A3M1FG22-F1
#
_entry.id   AF-A0A3M1FG22-F1
#
_cell.length_a   1.000
_cell.length_b   1.000
_cell.length_c   1.000
_cell.angle_alpha   90.00
_cell.angle_beta   90.00
_cell.angle_gamma   90.00
#
_symmetry.space_group_name_H-M   'P 1'
#
loop_
_entity.id
_entity.type
_entity.pdbx_description
1 polymer ?
#
loop_
_entity_poly.entity_id
_entity_poly.type
_entity_poly.pdbx_seq_one_letter_code
_entity_poly.pdbx_strand_id
1 'polypeptide(L)' 'MRTKLLFIAFLLTAGLAAMLPSLPATAAGLCYVKAGATGAANGTSWADAYTTVQDALADANCTEIWV' A
#
# COMPACT_ATOMS: atom_id res chain seq x y z
N MET A 1 4.25 8.57 33.31
CA MET A 1 3.62 9.56 32.39
C MET A 1 4.43 9.79 31.10
N ARG A 2 5.77 9.73 31.13
CA ARG A 2 6.65 9.92 29.94
C ARG A 2 6.52 8.85 28.84
N THR A 3 6.19 7.60 29.17
CA THR A 3 6.06 6.50 28.19
C THR A 3 4.72 6.52 27.43
N LYS A 4 3.61 6.90 28.07
CA LYS A 4 2.31 7.05 27.39
C LYS A 4 2.32 8.17 26.33
N LEU A 5 3.07 9.25 26.59
CA LEU A 5 3.22 10.38 25.67
C LEU A 5 4.04 10.01 24.41
N LEU A 6 5.03 9.12 24.55
CA LEU A 6 5.84 8.60 23.44
C LEU A 6 5.07 7.62 22.55
N PHE A 7 4.20 6.77 23.13
CA PHE A 7 3.32 5.87 22.36
C PHE A 7 2.25 6.64 21.57
N ILE A 8 1.68 7.70 22.15
CA ILE A 8 0.70 8.57 21.45
C ILE A 8 1.39 9.38 20.34
N ALA A 9 2.62 9.87 20.57
CA ALA A 9 3.41 10.53 19.53
C ALA A 9 3.77 9.58 18.37
N PHE A 10 4.06 8.31 18.66
CA PHE A 10 4.36 7.28 17.66
C PHE A 10 3.12 6.88 16.83
N LEU A 11 1.94 6.87 17.46
CA LEU A 11 0.65 6.65 16.78
C LEU A 11 0.22 7.87 15.93
N LEU A 12 0.57 9.09 16.37
CA LEU A 12 0.26 10.33 15.65
C LEU A 12 1.19 10.55 14.45
N THR A 13 2.47 10.15 14.52
CA THR A 13 3.38 10.21 13.36
C THR A 13 3.06 9.15 12.31
N ALA A 14 2.61 7.96 12.72
CA ALA A 14 2.12 6.92 11.81
C ALA A 14 0.80 7.34 11.10
N GLY A 15 -0.07 8.09 11.79
CA GLY A 15 -1.29 8.66 11.20
C GLY A 15 -1.05 9.82 10.24
N LEU A 16 -0.02 10.65 10.48
CA LEU A 16 0.31 11.80 9.62
C LEU A 16 0.98 11.37 8.31
N ALA A 17 1.76 10.28 8.32
CA ALA A 17 2.31 9.68 7.10
C ALA A 17 1.24 9.06 6.17
N ALA A 18 0.05 8.73 6.71
CA ALA A 18 -1.07 8.19 5.94
C ALA A 18 -1.88 9.25 5.17
N MET A 19 -1.59 10.54 5.37
CA MET A 19 -2.28 11.66 4.68
C MET A 19 -1.43 12.35 3.61
N LEU A 20 -0.23 11.84 3.32
CA LEU A 20 0.51 12.25 2.14
C LEU A 20 -0.22 11.67 0.92
N PRO A 21 -0.67 12.49 -0.05
CA PRO A 21 -1.15 11.94 -1.30
C PRO A 21 -0.01 11.14 -1.92
N SER A 22 -0.21 9.83 -2.06
CA SER A 22 0.67 8.97 -2.84
C SER A 22 0.64 9.51 -4.27
N LEU A 23 1.71 10.18 -4.68
CA LEU A 23 1.92 10.50 -6.08
C LEU A 23 2.03 9.15 -6.79
N PRO A 24 1.12 8.81 -7.71
CA PRO A 24 1.20 7.54 -8.40
C PRO A 24 2.51 7.51 -9.18
N ALA A 25 3.43 6.66 -8.76
CA ALA A 25 4.60 6.30 -9.55
C ALA A 25 4.07 5.46 -10.72
N THR A 26 3.64 6.12 -11.79
CA THR A 26 3.15 5.47 -13.00
C THR A 26 4.32 4.82 -13.75
N ALA A 27 4.75 3.65 -13.28
CA ALA A 27 5.12 2.61 -14.23
C ALA A 27 3.80 2.15 -14.85
N ALA A 28 3.50 2.61 -16.06
CA ALA A 28 2.23 2.31 -16.71
C ALA A 28 2.03 0.78 -16.74
N GLY A 29 1.02 0.31 -16.01
CA GLY A 29 0.65 -1.10 -15.88
C GLY A 29 1.51 -1.96 -14.95
N LEU A 30 2.34 -1.38 -14.08
CA LEU A 30 2.94 -2.13 -12.98
C LEU A 30 1.92 -2.35 -11.86
N CYS A 31 1.75 -3.61 -11.46
CA CYS A 31 0.90 -4.02 -10.37
C CYS A 31 1.67 -4.83 -9.32
N TYR A 32 1.49 -4.49 -8.05
CA TYR A 32 2.08 -5.21 -6.92
C TYR A 32 1.09 -6.25 -6.38
N VAL A 33 1.62 -7.43 -6.00
CA VAL A 33 0.89 -8.51 -5.34
C VAL A 33 1.60 -8.86 -4.04
N LYS A 34 0.87 -8.90 -2.93
CA LYS A 34 1.39 -9.29 -1.62
C LYS A 34 0.28 -9.90 -0.78
N ALA A 35 0.41 -11.19 -0.45
CA ALA A 35 -0.62 -11.95 0.28
C ALA A 35 -1.03 -11.34 1.63
N GLY A 36 -0.15 -10.57 2.27
CA GLY A 36 -0.40 -9.88 3.53
C GLY A 36 -0.62 -8.37 3.42
N ALA A 37 -0.95 -7.84 2.23
CA ALA A 37 -1.31 -6.44 2.08
C ALA A 37 -2.65 -6.16 2.79
N THR A 38 -2.72 -5.03 3.49
CA THR A 38 -3.91 -4.60 4.24
C THR A 38 -4.44 -3.23 3.79
N GLY A 39 -3.82 -2.65 2.76
CA GLY A 39 -4.23 -1.38 2.16
C GLY A 39 -5.42 -1.54 1.22
N ALA A 40 -5.50 -0.69 0.19
CA ALA A 40 -6.65 -0.59 -0.69
C ALA A 40 -6.85 -1.76 -1.67
N ALA A 41 -5.91 -2.71 -1.74
CA ALA A 41 -5.95 -3.89 -2.61
C ALA A 41 -6.19 -3.56 -4.10
N ASN A 42 -5.50 -2.53 -4.59
CA ASN A 42 -5.61 -2.02 -5.97
C ASN A 42 -4.30 -2.12 -6.77
N GLY A 43 -3.27 -2.78 -6.23
CA GLY A 43 -2.03 -3.05 -6.95
C GLY A 43 -1.11 -1.84 -7.15
N THR A 44 -1.44 -0.65 -6.63
CA THR A 44 -0.68 0.59 -6.92
C THR A 44 0.58 0.79 -6.06
N SER A 45 0.74 0.01 -4.99
CA SER A 45 1.91 0.03 -4.10
C SER A 45 2.06 -1.30 -3.36
N TRP A 46 3.18 -1.55 -2.67
CA TRP A 46 3.31 -2.72 -1.79
C TRP A 46 2.34 -2.71 -0.59
N ALA A 47 1.88 -1.53 -0.15
CA ALA A 47 0.90 -1.40 0.93
C ALA A 47 -0.51 -1.70 0.42
N ASP A 48 -0.81 -1.27 -0.81
CA ASP A 48 -2.10 -1.41 -1.49
C ASP A 48 -2.11 -2.55 -2.50
N ALA A 49 -1.16 -3.48 -2.42
CA ALA A 49 -1.00 -4.57 -3.36
C ALA A 49 -2.23 -5.48 -3.40
N TYR A 50 -2.48 -6.10 -4.55
CA TYR A 50 -3.43 -7.21 -4.64
C TYR A 50 -3.02 -8.33 -3.69
N THR A 51 -3.98 -8.98 -3.03
CA THR A 51 -3.64 -10.08 -2.09
C THR A 51 -3.43 -11.42 -2.79
N THR A 52 -3.90 -11.54 -4.03
CA THR A 52 -3.69 -12.72 -4.86
C THR A 52 -3.19 -12.34 -6.25
N VAL A 53 -2.49 -13.25 -6.91
CA VAL A 53 -2.03 -13.05 -8.30
C VAL A 53 -3.23 -13.04 -9.25
N GLN A 54 -4.32 -13.74 -8.91
CA GLN A 54 -5.53 -13.83 -9.71
C GLN A 54 -6.22 -12.47 -9.82
N ASP A 55 -6.26 -11.69 -8.74
CA ASP A 55 -6.84 -10.33 -8.76
C ASP A 55 -6.04 -9.41 -9.69
N ALA A 56 -4.70 -9.47 -9.64
CA ALA A 56 -3.84 -8.69 -10.52
C ALA A 56 -3.99 -9.09 -12.00
N LEU A 57 -4.17 -10.38 -12.30
CA LEU A 57 -4.39 -10.87 -13.67
C LEU A 57 -5.79 -10.51 -14.21
N ALA A 58 -6.77 -10.26 -13.34
CA ALA A 58 -8.11 -9.83 -13.73
C ALA A 58 -8.16 -8.34 -14.10
N ASP A 59 -7.18 -7.55 -13.67
CA ASP A 59 -7.07 -6.13 -14.02
C ASP A 59 -6.37 -5.96 -15.36
N ALA A 60 -7.14 -5.58 -16.37
CA ALA A 60 -6.64 -5.35 -17.74
C ALA A 60 -5.62 -4.22 -17.84
N ASN A 61 -5.46 -3.38 -16.80
CA ASN A 61 -4.44 -2.34 -16.76
C ASN A 61 -3.07 -2.89 -16.34
N CYS A 62 -3.00 -4.08 -15.73
CA CYS A 62 -1.75 -4.69 -15.33
C CYS A 62 -1.02 -5.31 -16.54
N THR A 63 0.10 -4.71 -16.90
CA THR A 63 1.02 -5.21 -17.94
C THR A 63 2.27 -5.86 -17.34
N GLU A 64 2.57 -5.59 -16.08
CA GLU A 64 3.69 -6.14 -15.32
C GLU A 64 3.26 -6.43 -13.88
N ILE A 65 3.65 -7.59 -13.33
CA ILE A 65 3.26 -8.03 -11.98
C ILE A 65 4.51 -8.29 -11.15
N TRP A 66 4.60 -7.63 -10.00
CA TRP A 66 5.64 -7.86 -8.99
C TRP A 66 5.03 -8.50 -7.75
N VAL A 67 5.69 -9.54 -7.20
CA VAL A 67 5.19 -10.37 -6.09
C VAL A 67 6.16 -10.34 -4.91
#